data_AF-A0A2P6W6M8-F1
#
_entry.id   AF-A0A2P6W6M8-F1
#
_cell.length_a   1.000
_cell.length_b   1.000
_cell.length_c   1.000
_cell.angle_alpha   90.00
_cell.angle_beta   90.00
_cell.angle_gamma   90.00
#
_symmetry.space_group_name_H-M   'P 1'
#
loop_
_entity.id
_entity.type
_entity.pdbx_description
1 polymer ?
#
loop_
_entity_poly.entity_id
_entity_poly.type
_entity_poly.pdbx_seq_one_letter_code
_entity_poly.pdbx_strand_id
1 'polypeptide(L)'
;MTEESREVSPNRQQQKLIDNTEGLYLVNAGAGTGKTFTITHRYIQILDEVEPEDIFLATFTRNAADEMAERIVSESDYQASDIWDAPISTFHSHCQKILERNGFSVPEELGIQNSIENIDVLESQIRERQEFDRFMDRFIENNSQYSNFYRISRNYDNFLHLIKSLASKGIIPEKEGWYRDTEAFLNGDKKEFMKLFEEANRPRHSSNGKRQSDLRNRLYSYRYKNFPEDAPEEEEVR
;
A
#
# COMPACT_ATOMS: atom_id res chain seq x y z
N MET A 1 3.80 5.13 44.73
CA MET A 1 3.57 6.45 44.14
C MET A 1 2.82 6.21 42.85
N THR A 2 1.50 6.32 42.89
CA THR A 2 0.64 6.32 41.72
C THR A 2 0.86 7.64 41.00
N GLU A 3 1.32 7.58 39.75
CA GLU A 3 1.34 8.75 38.87
C GLU A 3 -0.10 9.19 38.66
N GLU A 4 -0.47 10.32 39.27
CA GLU A 4 -1.68 11.06 38.90
C GLU A 4 -1.55 11.42 37.42
N SER A 5 -2.37 10.77 36.58
CA SER A 5 -2.59 11.16 35.19
C SER A 5 -3.01 12.62 35.18
N ARG A 6 -2.13 13.51 34.70
CA ARG A 6 -2.46 14.92 34.47
C ARG A 6 -3.66 14.98 33.53
N GLU A 7 -4.81 15.37 34.06
CA GLU A 7 -6.01 15.67 33.29
C GLU A 7 -5.67 16.83 32.33
N VAL A 8 -5.57 16.53 31.03
CA VAL A 8 -5.26 17.52 30.01
C VAL A 8 -6.53 18.29 29.71
N SER A 9 -6.58 19.57 30.11
CA SER A 9 -7.73 20.44 29.86
C SER A 9 -7.54 21.28 28.58
N PRO A 10 -8.58 21.46 27.74
CA PRO A 10 -8.50 22.29 26.54
C PRO A 10 -8.22 23.76 26.90
N ASN A 11 -7.38 24.42 26.11
CA ASN A 11 -7.32 25.88 26.15
C ASN A 11 -8.58 26.50 25.53
N ARG A 12 -8.77 27.82 25.69
CA ARG A 12 -9.97 28.53 25.19
C ARG A 12 -10.23 28.36 23.68
N GLN A 13 -9.19 28.25 22.86
CA GLN A 13 -9.34 28.05 21.42
C GLN A 13 -9.73 26.61 21.08
N GLN A 14 -9.15 25.63 21.77
CA GLN A 14 -9.51 24.22 21.65
C GLN A 14 -10.94 23.98 22.11
N GLN A 15 -11.32 24.52 23.28
CA GLN A 15 -12.68 24.43 23.81
C GLN A 15 -13.69 25.00 22.80
N LYS A 16 -13.40 26.18 22.25
CA LYS A 16 -14.24 26.76 21.20
C LYS A 16 -14.37 25.84 19.98
N LEU A 17 -13.29 25.17 19.56
CA LEU A 17 -13.37 24.24 18.44
C LEU A 17 -14.16 22.97 18.76
N ILE A 18 -14.09 22.49 20.01
CA ILE A 18 -14.84 21.32 20.50
C ILE A 18 -16.34 21.67 20.56
N ASP A 19 -16.70 22.79 21.17
CA ASP A 19 -18.11 23.18 21.38
C ASP A 19 -18.84 23.55 20.08
N ASN A 20 -18.11 23.97 19.05
CA ASN A 20 -18.72 24.40 17.78
C ASN A 20 -18.62 23.27 16.74
N THR A 21 -19.61 22.39 16.76
CA THR A 21 -19.73 21.21 15.90
C THR A 21 -20.24 21.53 14.50
N GLU A 22 -20.95 22.65 14.34
CA GLU A 22 -21.63 23.05 13.10
C GLU A 22 -20.77 23.86 12.11
N GLY A 23 -20.79 23.49 10.84
CA GLY A 23 -20.13 24.21 9.75
C GLY A 23 -18.66 23.85 9.53
N LEU A 24 -18.00 24.62 8.64
CA LEU A 24 -16.64 24.34 8.17
C LEU A 24 -15.57 25.04 9.03
N TYR A 25 -14.63 24.25 9.55
CA TYR A 25 -13.49 24.76 10.32
C TYR A 25 -12.17 24.39 9.66
N LEU A 26 -11.30 25.39 9.50
CA LEU A 26 -9.90 25.20 9.14
C LEU A 26 -9.04 25.56 10.34
N VAL A 27 -8.23 24.60 10.79
CA VAL A 27 -7.38 24.76 11.97
C VAL A 27 -5.92 24.69 11.56
N ASN A 28 -5.19 25.78 11.79
CA ASN A 28 -3.75 25.80 11.61
C ASN A 28 -3.06 25.47 12.93
N ALA A 29 -2.45 24.28 13.03
CA ALA A 29 -1.92 23.74 14.27
C ALA A 29 -0.52 23.12 14.10
N GLY A 30 0.46 23.68 14.83
CA GLY A 30 1.85 23.22 14.86
C GLY A 30 2.03 21.84 15.53
N ALA A 31 3.24 21.29 15.48
CA ALA A 31 3.57 20.07 16.22
C ALA A 31 3.38 20.29 17.73
N GLY A 32 2.88 19.27 18.44
CA GLY A 32 2.70 19.32 19.90
C GLY A 32 1.56 20.21 20.42
N THR A 33 0.73 20.81 19.56
CA THR A 33 -0.36 21.72 19.99
C THR A 33 -1.64 21.00 20.42
N GLY A 34 -1.61 19.69 20.66
CA GLY A 34 -2.78 18.91 21.07
C GLY A 34 -3.84 18.72 19.97
N LYS A 35 -3.43 18.61 18.69
CA LYS A 35 -4.36 18.37 17.56
C LYS A 35 -5.26 17.15 17.79
N THR A 36 -4.63 16.02 18.13
CA THR A 36 -5.33 14.75 18.39
C THR A 36 -6.35 14.92 19.52
N PHE A 37 -5.91 15.49 20.64
CA PHE A 37 -6.78 15.79 21.79
C PHE A 37 -8.03 16.61 21.38
N THR A 38 -7.83 17.71 20.65
CA THR A 38 -8.96 18.56 20.23
C THR A 38 -9.89 17.86 19.23
N ILE A 39 -9.36 17.07 18.30
CA ILE A 39 -10.17 16.33 17.33
C ILE A 39 -10.98 15.23 18.02
N THR A 40 -10.37 14.45 18.91
CA THR A 40 -11.05 13.38 19.66
C THR A 40 -12.17 13.94 20.54
N HIS A 41 -11.90 14.99 21.32
CA HIS A 41 -12.96 15.61 22.14
C HIS A 41 -14.06 16.25 21.30
N ARG A 42 -13.73 16.83 20.13
CA ARG A 42 -14.74 17.33 19.20
C ARG A 42 -15.58 16.20 18.61
N TYR A 43 -14.98 15.04 18.29
CA TYR A 43 -15.72 13.87 17.84
C TYR A 43 -16.71 13.42 18.91
N ILE A 44 -16.26 13.33 20.17
CA ILE A 44 -17.11 12.98 21.31
C ILE A 44 -18.26 13.98 21.49
N GLN A 45 -17.99 15.29 21.37
CA GLN A 45 -19.03 16.32 21.44
C GLN A 45 -20.09 16.18 20.33
N ILE A 46 -19.72 15.69 19.14
CA ILE A 46 -20.65 15.44 18.04
C ILE A 46 -21.52 14.21 18.33
N LEU A 47 -21.00 13.21 19.04
CA LEU A 47 -21.75 12.00 19.42
C LEU A 47 -22.94 12.26 20.37
N ASP A 48 -23.04 13.46 20.95
CA ASP A 48 -24.21 13.88 21.74
C ASP A 48 -25.46 14.03 20.87
N GLU A 49 -25.30 14.25 19.56
CA GLU A 49 -26.39 14.53 18.61
C GLU A 49 -26.55 13.50 17.49
N VAL A 50 -25.50 12.70 17.21
CA VAL A 50 -25.50 11.70 16.13
C VAL A 50 -24.80 10.40 16.54
N GLU A 51 -25.02 9.33 15.79
CA GLU A 51 -24.39 8.03 16.05
C GLU A 51 -22.95 7.97 15.49
N PRO A 52 -22.06 7.12 16.04
CA PRO A 52 -20.69 6.97 15.53
C PRO A 52 -20.61 6.67 14.03
N GLU A 53 -21.59 5.92 13.49
CA GLU A 53 -21.66 5.57 12.07
C GLU A 53 -21.90 6.76 11.13
N ASP A 54 -22.43 7.87 11.66
CA ASP A 54 -22.71 9.10 10.92
C ASP A 54 -21.47 10.02 10.81
N ILE A 55 -20.40 9.75 11.58
CA ILE A 55 -19.23 10.61 11.64
C ILE A 55 -18.03 9.98 10.92
N PHE A 56 -17.60 10.59 9.82
CA PHE A 56 -16.36 10.21 9.14
C PHE A 56 -15.14 10.95 9.71
N LEU A 57 -14.19 10.18 10.26
CA LEU A 57 -12.91 10.69 10.76
C LEU A 57 -11.76 10.04 10.01
N ALA A 58 -10.99 10.87 9.31
CA ALA A 58 -9.91 10.44 8.43
C ALA A 58 -8.52 10.88 8.92
N THR A 59 -7.56 9.98 8.85
CA THR A 59 -6.13 10.28 9.11
C THR A 59 -5.25 9.80 7.94
N PHE A 60 -3.98 10.19 7.94
CA PHE A 60 -3.02 9.73 6.92
C PHE A 60 -2.48 8.33 7.19
N THR A 61 -2.32 7.94 8.46
CA THR A 61 -1.72 6.65 8.84
C THR A 61 -2.71 5.80 9.63
N ARG A 62 -2.64 4.48 9.46
CA ARG A 62 -3.52 3.55 10.20
C ARG A 62 -3.34 3.70 11.71
N ASN A 63 -2.10 3.73 12.16
CA ASN A 63 -1.77 3.92 13.59
C ASN A 63 -2.41 5.19 14.17
N ALA A 64 -2.48 6.30 13.41
CA ALA A 64 -3.14 7.52 13.89
C ALA A 64 -4.67 7.38 13.96
N ALA A 65 -5.29 6.64 13.03
CA ALA A 65 -6.71 6.33 13.12
C ALA A 65 -6.99 5.43 14.34
N ASP A 66 -6.18 4.37 14.52
CA ASP A 66 -6.32 3.43 15.64
C ASP A 66 -6.13 4.15 16.99
N GLU A 67 -5.10 5.00 17.12
CA GLU A 67 -4.89 5.81 18.33
C GLU A 67 -6.07 6.75 18.62
N MET A 68 -6.66 7.35 17.58
CA MET A 68 -7.84 8.21 17.75
C MET A 68 -9.06 7.39 18.20
N ALA A 69 -9.28 6.21 17.62
CA ALA A 69 -10.35 5.30 18.03
C ALA A 69 -10.18 4.86 19.48
N GLU A 70 -8.98 4.43 19.88
CA GLU A 70 -8.66 4.04 21.26
C GLU A 70 -8.97 5.16 22.27
N ARG A 71 -8.59 6.40 21.94
CA ARG A 71 -8.91 7.57 22.78
C ARG A 71 -10.42 7.80 22.88
N ILE A 72 -11.15 7.75 21.77
CA ILE A 72 -12.61 7.92 21.76
C ILE A 72 -13.28 6.83 22.60
N VAL A 73 -12.85 5.57 22.46
CA VAL A 73 -13.35 4.45 23.29
C VAL A 73 -13.10 4.70 24.78
N SER A 74 -11.95 5.27 25.14
CA SER A 74 -11.62 5.52 26.54
C SER A 74 -12.35 6.71 27.18
N GLU A 75 -12.86 7.63 26.36
CA GLU A 75 -13.41 8.92 26.81
C GLU A 75 -14.91 9.08 26.50
N SER A 76 -15.52 8.17 25.73
CA SER A 76 -16.96 8.19 25.40
C SER A 76 -17.74 7.10 26.14
N ASP A 77 -19.07 7.25 26.19
CA ASP A 77 -19.99 6.28 26.81
C ASP A 77 -20.42 5.14 25.86
N TYR A 78 -19.88 5.10 24.63
CA TYR A 78 -20.20 4.07 23.63
C TYR A 78 -19.44 2.76 23.87
N GLN A 79 -19.98 1.64 23.39
CA GLN A 79 -19.23 0.39 23.44
C GLN A 79 -18.03 0.47 22.50
N ALA A 80 -16.94 -0.20 22.89
CA ALA A 80 -15.75 -0.25 22.05
C ALA A 80 -16.06 -0.75 20.63
N SER A 81 -16.94 -1.74 20.49
CA SER A 81 -17.39 -2.26 19.20
C SER A 81 -17.98 -1.18 18.30
N ASP A 82 -18.80 -0.28 18.87
CA ASP A 82 -19.51 0.74 18.12
C ASP A 82 -18.52 1.74 17.51
N ILE A 83 -17.50 2.12 18.27
CA ILE A 83 -16.43 3.01 17.80
C ILE A 83 -15.50 2.32 16.81
N TRP A 84 -15.16 1.04 17.01
CA TRP A 84 -14.30 0.29 16.07
C TRP A 84 -14.99 -0.01 14.73
N ASP A 85 -16.32 -0.14 14.73
CA ASP A 85 -17.12 -0.29 13.52
C ASP A 85 -17.41 1.06 12.82
N ALA A 86 -17.22 2.18 13.53
CA ALA A 86 -17.41 3.53 13.00
C ALA A 86 -16.42 3.88 11.87
N PRO A 87 -16.69 4.92 11.06
CA PRO A 87 -15.84 5.36 9.95
C PRO A 87 -14.57 6.12 10.41
N ILE A 88 -13.80 5.55 11.34
CA ILE A 88 -12.50 6.05 11.81
C ILE A 88 -11.40 5.29 11.07
N SER A 89 -10.78 5.90 10.05
CA SER A 89 -9.84 5.18 9.19
C SER A 89 -8.93 6.10 8.38
N THR A 90 -8.07 5.54 7.53
CA THR A 90 -7.40 6.34 6.50
C THR A 90 -8.31 6.55 5.30
N PHE A 91 -8.04 7.59 4.49
CA PHE A 91 -8.73 7.80 3.21
C PHE A 91 -8.75 6.54 2.35
N HIS A 92 -7.61 5.85 2.22
CA HIS A 92 -7.50 4.62 1.42
C HIS A 92 -8.38 3.50 1.97
N SER A 93 -8.36 3.27 3.28
CA SER A 93 -9.18 2.23 3.91
C SER A 93 -10.67 2.53 3.77
N HIS A 94 -11.07 3.78 3.89
CA HIS A 94 -12.46 4.18 3.70
C HIS A 94 -12.93 4.00 2.25
N CYS A 95 -12.13 4.47 1.28
CA CYS A 95 -12.43 4.27 -0.15
C CYS A 95 -12.50 2.79 -0.52
N GLN A 96 -11.63 1.95 0.06
CA GLN A 96 -11.70 0.50 -0.14
C GLN A 96 -13.03 -0.08 0.38
N LYS A 97 -13.48 0.32 1.59
CA LYS A 97 -14.78 -0.12 2.13
C LYS A 97 -15.96 0.29 1.22
N ILE A 98 -15.93 1.49 0.65
CA ILE A 98 -16.95 1.94 -0.32
C ILE A 98 -16.93 1.04 -1.56
N LEU A 99 -15.75 0.77 -2.13
CA LEU A 99 -15.59 -0.10 -3.29
C LEU A 99 -16.05 -1.54 -3.03
N GLU A 100 -15.77 -2.08 -1.84
CA GLU A 100 -16.18 -3.44 -1.47
C GLU A 100 -17.70 -3.57 -1.27
N ARG A 101 -18.35 -2.53 -0.74
CA ARG A 101 -19.80 -2.51 -0.50
C ARG A 101 -20.61 -2.34 -1.79
N ASN A 102 -20.16 -1.43 -2.65
CA ASN A 102 -20.96 -0.96 -3.78
C ASN A 102 -20.42 -1.48 -5.14
N GLY A 103 -19.18 -1.98 -5.18
CA GLY A 103 -18.61 -2.64 -6.37
C GLY A 103 -18.66 -1.76 -7.61
N PHE A 104 -19.40 -2.20 -8.63
CA PHE A 104 -19.51 -1.48 -9.91
C PHE A 104 -20.47 -0.27 -9.88
N SER A 105 -21.32 -0.11 -8.85
CA SER A 105 -22.23 1.06 -8.74
C SER A 105 -21.56 2.30 -8.13
N VAL A 106 -20.35 2.16 -7.59
CA VAL A 106 -19.62 3.24 -6.90
C VAL A 106 -19.52 4.53 -7.73
N PRO A 107 -19.22 4.51 -9.05
CA PRO A 107 -19.16 5.75 -9.83
C PRO A 107 -20.50 6.48 -9.86
N GLU A 108 -21.61 5.75 -10.04
CA GLU A 108 -22.95 6.32 -10.07
C GLU A 108 -23.35 6.90 -8.71
N GLU A 109 -23.08 6.17 -7.62
CA GLU A 109 -23.39 6.60 -6.25
C GLU A 109 -22.58 7.84 -5.82
N LEU A 110 -21.33 7.95 -6.27
CA LEU A 110 -20.48 9.10 -5.98
C LEU A 110 -20.75 10.29 -6.93
N GLY A 111 -21.72 10.18 -7.84
CA GLY A 111 -21.99 11.20 -8.85
C GLY A 111 -20.83 11.40 -9.83
N ILE A 112 -19.92 10.42 -9.92
CA ILE A 112 -18.82 10.41 -10.88
C ILE A 112 -19.42 10.01 -12.21
N GLN A 113 -19.54 10.98 -13.13
CA GLN A 113 -19.93 10.69 -14.50
C GLN A 113 -19.00 9.61 -15.07
N ASN A 114 -19.58 8.53 -15.57
CA ASN A 114 -18.87 7.43 -16.23
C ASN A 114 -18.13 7.94 -17.48
N SER A 115 -16.96 8.53 -17.27
CA SER A 115 -15.91 8.73 -18.25
C SER A 115 -14.55 8.78 -17.53
N ILE A 116 -14.29 7.80 -16.67
CA ILE A 116 -12.94 7.27 -16.60
C ILE A 116 -12.99 6.09 -17.56
N GLU A 117 -12.32 6.22 -18.70
CA GLU A 117 -12.21 5.17 -19.72
C GLU A 117 -11.53 3.94 -19.08
N ASN A 118 -12.30 3.12 -18.36
CA ASN A 118 -11.84 1.85 -17.81
C ASN A 118 -11.45 0.88 -18.93
N ILE A 119 -11.99 1.09 -20.14
CA ILE A 119 -11.50 0.45 -21.36
C ILE A 119 -10.05 0.86 -21.61
N ASP A 120 -9.68 2.15 -21.55
CA ASP A 120 -8.31 2.60 -21.78
C ASP A 120 -7.32 2.13 -20.70
N VAL A 121 -7.72 2.04 -19.44
CA VAL A 121 -6.84 1.52 -18.37
C VAL A 121 -6.64 0.01 -18.51
N LEU A 122 -7.69 -0.75 -18.81
CA LEU A 122 -7.57 -2.20 -19.04
C LEU A 122 -6.86 -2.49 -20.37
N GLU A 123 -7.17 -1.76 -21.43
CA GLU A 123 -6.49 -1.83 -22.72
C GLU A 123 -5.03 -1.43 -22.61
N SER A 124 -4.69 -0.39 -21.83
CA SER A 124 -3.29 0.00 -21.63
C SER A 124 -2.52 -1.09 -20.88
N GLN A 125 -3.10 -1.73 -19.86
CA GLN A 125 -2.45 -2.85 -19.17
C GLN A 125 -2.28 -4.09 -20.07
N ILE A 126 -3.31 -4.42 -20.87
CA ILE A 126 -3.26 -5.55 -21.80
C ILE A 126 -2.23 -5.26 -22.92
N ARG A 127 -2.26 -4.05 -23.47
CA ARG A 127 -1.34 -3.60 -24.52
C ARG A 127 0.09 -3.56 -24.01
N GLU A 128 0.32 -3.00 -22.83
CA GLU A 128 1.64 -2.96 -22.20
C GLU A 128 2.20 -4.37 -21.98
N ARG A 129 1.38 -5.30 -21.48
CA ARG A 129 1.77 -6.71 -21.37
C ARG A 129 2.15 -7.31 -22.73
N GLN A 130 1.31 -7.11 -23.76
CA GLN A 130 1.59 -7.64 -25.10
C GLN A 130 2.84 -7.04 -25.75
N GLU A 131 3.10 -5.74 -25.54
CA GLU A 131 4.32 -5.08 -26.01
C GLU A 131 5.54 -5.59 -25.25
N PHE A 132 5.41 -5.82 -23.94
CA PHE A 132 6.48 -6.37 -23.12
C PHE A 132 6.81 -7.82 -23.51
N ASP A 133 5.81 -8.65 -23.76
CA ASP A 133 6.01 -10.02 -24.26
C ASP A 133 6.77 -10.00 -25.60
N ARG A 134 6.33 -9.15 -26.54
CA ARG A 134 7.02 -8.94 -27.83
C ARG A 134 8.43 -8.39 -27.68
N PHE A 135 8.68 -7.56 -26.68
CA PHE A 135 10.04 -7.11 -26.34
C PHE A 135 10.88 -8.28 -25.83
N MET A 136 10.36 -9.06 -24.89
CA MET A 136 11.07 -10.19 -24.28
C MET A 136 11.41 -11.25 -25.33
N ASP A 137 10.49 -11.61 -26.22
CA ASP A 137 10.75 -12.58 -27.29
C ASP A 137 11.94 -12.14 -28.16
N ARG A 138 11.92 -10.89 -28.64
CA ARG A 138 13.03 -10.30 -29.42
C ARG A 138 14.32 -10.20 -28.63
N PHE A 139 14.23 -9.85 -27.34
CA PHE A 139 15.40 -9.75 -26.48
C PHE A 139 16.07 -11.11 -26.31
N ILE A 140 15.28 -12.18 -26.10
CA ILE A 140 15.77 -13.55 -25.92
C ILE A 140 16.43 -14.05 -27.21
N GLU A 141 15.81 -13.81 -28.37
CA GLU A 141 16.37 -14.17 -29.67
C GLU A 141 17.75 -13.52 -29.90
N ASN A 142 17.88 -12.23 -29.55
CA ASN A 142 19.13 -11.48 -29.72
C ASN A 142 20.17 -11.76 -28.62
N ASN A 143 19.78 -12.37 -27.50
CA ASN A 143 20.65 -12.62 -26.35
C ASN A 143 20.66 -14.10 -25.93
N SER A 144 20.94 -14.98 -26.89
CA SER A 144 20.94 -16.44 -26.69
C SER A 144 21.88 -16.92 -25.58
N GLN A 145 22.87 -16.11 -25.18
CA GLN A 145 23.76 -16.40 -24.04
C GLN A 145 23.03 -16.56 -22.71
N TYR A 146 21.81 -16.00 -22.57
CA TYR A 146 20.98 -16.12 -21.36
C TYR A 146 19.84 -17.14 -21.53
N SER A 147 19.83 -17.93 -22.59
CA SER A 147 18.77 -18.91 -22.91
C SER A 147 18.41 -19.85 -21.74
N ASN A 148 19.39 -20.25 -20.93
CA ASN A 148 19.16 -21.08 -19.74
C ASN A 148 18.34 -20.37 -18.64
N PHE A 149 18.48 -19.05 -18.51
CA PHE A 149 17.72 -18.24 -17.55
C PHE A 149 16.24 -18.12 -17.98
N TYR A 150 16.00 -17.88 -19.27
CA TYR A 150 14.65 -17.68 -19.80
C TYR A 150 13.83 -18.97 -19.96
N ARG A 151 14.46 -20.14 -20.05
CA ARG A 151 13.75 -21.44 -20.14
C ARG A 151 12.85 -21.76 -18.95
N ILE A 152 13.05 -21.08 -17.82
CA ILE A 152 12.36 -21.36 -16.55
C ILE A 152 10.99 -20.67 -16.49
N SER A 153 10.85 -19.49 -17.11
CA SER A 153 9.61 -18.71 -17.08
C SER A 153 8.97 -18.61 -18.46
N ARG A 154 7.73 -19.12 -18.60
CA ARG A 154 6.89 -18.91 -19.79
C ARG A 154 5.90 -17.75 -19.61
N ASN A 155 5.93 -17.10 -18.45
CA ASN A 155 5.09 -15.94 -18.16
C ASN A 155 6.01 -14.78 -17.76
N TYR A 156 6.06 -13.75 -18.61
CA TYR A 156 6.91 -12.57 -18.39
C TYR A 156 6.29 -11.54 -17.44
N ASP A 157 5.06 -11.78 -16.96
CA ASP A 157 4.37 -10.91 -16.01
C ASP A 157 5.21 -10.56 -14.79
N ASN A 158 5.89 -11.55 -14.22
CA ASN A 158 6.71 -11.34 -13.03
C ASN A 158 7.90 -10.41 -13.31
N PHE A 159 8.45 -10.43 -14.53
CA PHE A 159 9.51 -9.50 -14.94
C PHE A 159 8.95 -8.10 -15.17
N LEU A 160 7.80 -7.98 -15.83
CA LEU A 160 7.13 -6.70 -16.02
C LEU A 160 6.78 -6.05 -14.67
N HIS A 161 6.23 -6.84 -13.74
CA HIS A 161 5.93 -6.38 -12.38
C HIS A 161 7.18 -5.97 -11.61
N LEU A 162 8.29 -6.70 -11.73
CA LEU A 162 9.55 -6.33 -11.11
C LEU A 162 10.08 -5.00 -11.66
N ILE A 163 10.10 -4.83 -12.98
CA ILE A 163 10.56 -3.59 -13.63
C ILE A 163 9.68 -2.41 -13.19
N LYS A 164 8.36 -2.58 -13.15
CA LYS A 164 7.43 -1.56 -12.64
C LYS A 164 7.70 -1.19 -11.18
N SER A 165 7.94 -2.19 -10.33
CA SER A 165 8.25 -2.01 -8.91
C SER A 165 9.57 -1.26 -8.69
N LEU A 166 10.58 -1.55 -9.52
CA LEU A 166 11.85 -0.81 -9.52
C LEU A 166 11.65 0.62 -10.00
N ALA A 167 10.92 0.81 -11.12
CA ALA A 167 10.64 2.13 -11.67
C ALA A 167 9.84 3.02 -10.71
N SER A 168 8.87 2.45 -9.98
CA SER A 168 8.12 3.19 -8.95
C SER A 168 9.01 3.64 -7.78
N LYS A 169 10.14 2.95 -7.55
CA LYS A 169 11.16 3.32 -6.57
C LYS A 169 12.26 4.20 -7.17
N GLY A 170 12.06 4.74 -8.37
CA GLY A 170 13.04 5.59 -9.06
C GLY A 170 14.20 4.84 -9.74
N ILE A 171 14.21 3.50 -9.69
CA ILE A 171 15.24 2.66 -10.31
C ILE A 171 14.78 2.30 -11.72
N ILE A 172 15.27 3.03 -12.72
CA ILE A 172 14.80 2.93 -14.10
C ILE A 172 15.93 2.42 -15.00
N PRO A 173 15.79 1.25 -15.63
CA PRO A 173 16.76 0.77 -16.60
C PRO A 173 16.67 1.58 -17.90
N GLU A 174 17.81 2.04 -18.40
CA GLU A 174 17.96 2.70 -19.70
C GLU A 174 18.71 1.80 -20.70
N LYS A 175 18.83 2.27 -21.95
CA LYS A 175 19.52 1.52 -23.01
C LYS A 175 21.01 1.32 -22.71
N GLU A 176 21.66 2.29 -22.09
CA GLU A 176 23.11 2.32 -21.88
C GLU A 176 23.51 2.30 -20.40
N GLY A 177 22.57 2.06 -19.48
CA GLY A 177 22.83 2.07 -18.04
C GLY A 177 21.56 2.17 -17.22
N TRP A 178 21.67 2.72 -16.01
CA TRP A 178 20.53 2.99 -15.14
C TRP A 178 20.37 4.50 -14.94
N TYR A 179 19.12 4.97 -14.91
CA TYR A 179 18.83 6.38 -14.68
C TYR A 179 19.51 6.85 -13.38
N ARG A 180 20.29 7.93 -13.46
CA ARG A 180 21.02 8.54 -12.32
C ARG A 180 21.87 7.55 -11.50
N ASP A 181 22.53 6.60 -12.16
CA ASP A 181 23.41 5.60 -11.50
C ASP A 181 22.69 4.79 -10.39
N THR A 182 21.36 4.60 -10.54
CA THR A 182 20.53 3.90 -9.55
C THR A 182 20.85 2.40 -9.42
N GLU A 183 21.72 1.87 -10.28
CA GLU A 183 22.34 0.54 -10.13
C GLU A 183 23.05 0.34 -8.79
N ALA A 184 23.55 1.41 -8.16
CA ALA A 184 24.17 1.34 -6.83
C ALA A 184 23.21 0.85 -5.74
N PHE A 185 21.89 1.01 -5.93
CA PHE A 185 20.86 0.52 -5.01
C PHE A 185 20.52 -0.96 -5.22
N LEU A 186 21.01 -1.57 -6.31
CA LEU A 186 20.84 -2.99 -6.59
C LEU A 186 21.98 -3.79 -5.93
N ASN A 187 21.96 -3.86 -4.61
CA ASN A 187 22.91 -4.67 -3.84
C ASN A 187 22.51 -6.15 -3.86
N GLY A 188 23.36 -6.99 -4.46
CA GLY A 188 23.20 -8.43 -4.41
C GLY A 188 24.51 -9.17 -4.64
N ASP A 189 24.82 -10.16 -3.81
CA ASP A 189 25.93 -11.08 -4.07
C ASP A 189 25.54 -12.01 -5.23
N LYS A 190 26.02 -11.69 -6.43
CA LYS A 190 25.78 -12.48 -7.65
C LYS A 190 26.17 -13.95 -7.47
N LYS A 191 27.24 -14.24 -6.72
CA LYS A 191 27.73 -15.60 -6.51
C LYS A 191 26.78 -16.38 -5.60
N GLU A 192 26.31 -15.76 -4.52
CA GLU A 192 25.32 -16.38 -3.63
C GLU A 192 23.96 -16.52 -4.32
N PHE A 193 23.53 -15.52 -5.11
CA PHE A 193 22.32 -15.63 -5.94
C PHE A 193 22.40 -16.82 -6.91
N MET A 194 23.50 -16.95 -7.67
CA MET A 194 23.66 -18.04 -8.63
C MET A 194 23.66 -19.41 -7.95
N LYS A 195 24.26 -19.52 -6.76
CA LYS A 195 24.25 -20.75 -5.96
C LYS A 195 22.82 -21.12 -5.53
N LEU A 196 22.06 -20.17 -4.97
CA LEU A 196 20.67 -20.39 -4.55
C LEU A 196 19.76 -20.70 -5.75
N PHE A 197 19.96 -20.00 -6.86
CA PHE A 197 19.22 -20.21 -8.10
C PHE A 197 19.48 -21.61 -8.67
N GLU A 198 20.73 -22.03 -8.77
CA GLU A 198 21.10 -23.36 -9.24
C GLU A 198 20.51 -24.46 -8.35
N GLU A 199 20.60 -24.31 -7.02
CA GLU A 199 20.03 -25.25 -6.06
C GLU A 199 18.51 -25.37 -6.19
N ALA A 200 17.81 -24.24 -6.24
CA ALA A 200 16.36 -24.20 -6.40
C ALA A 200 15.91 -24.73 -7.77
N ASN A 201 16.77 -24.65 -8.80
CA ASN A 201 16.51 -25.14 -10.14
C ASN A 201 16.91 -26.61 -10.35
N ARG A 202 17.45 -27.30 -9.34
CA ARG A 202 17.76 -28.74 -9.46
C ARG A 202 16.47 -29.57 -9.61
N PRO A 203 16.47 -30.62 -10.45
CA PRO A 203 15.33 -31.51 -10.56
C PRO A 203 15.15 -32.31 -9.26
N ARG A 204 13.93 -32.35 -8.71
CA ARG A 204 13.63 -33.22 -7.56
C ARG A 204 13.62 -34.69 -7.98
N HIS A 205 14.16 -35.56 -7.13
CA HIS A 205 14.00 -37.01 -7.25
C HIS A 205 12.67 -37.44 -6.64
N SER A 206 11.78 -38.00 -7.48
CA SER A 206 10.55 -38.67 -7.05
C SER A 206 10.41 -39.96 -7.83
N SER A 207 9.88 -41.00 -7.19
CA SER A 207 9.72 -42.36 -7.73
C SER A 207 8.81 -42.43 -8.97
N ASN A 208 7.99 -41.41 -9.26
CA ASN A 208 6.98 -41.42 -10.32
C ASN A 208 7.25 -40.47 -11.52
N GLY A 209 8.52 -40.12 -11.79
CA GLY A 209 8.94 -39.72 -13.15
C GLY A 209 8.57 -38.33 -13.68
N LYS A 210 7.77 -37.51 -12.98
CA LYS A 210 7.54 -36.10 -13.40
C LYS A 210 8.40 -35.13 -12.57
N ARG A 211 9.43 -34.59 -13.21
CA ARG A 211 10.48 -33.75 -12.62
C ARG A 211 10.21 -32.27 -12.91
N GLN A 212 9.82 -31.49 -11.90
CA GLN A 212 9.90 -30.03 -11.96
C GLN A 212 10.75 -29.52 -10.78
N SER A 213 11.54 -28.47 -11.01
CA SER A 213 12.36 -27.85 -9.98
C SER A 213 11.51 -27.06 -8.98
N ASP A 214 11.98 -26.91 -7.75
CA ASP A 214 11.26 -26.18 -6.71
C ASP A 214 11.06 -24.70 -7.07
N LEU A 215 12.03 -24.11 -7.77
CA LEU A 215 11.93 -22.77 -8.33
C LEU A 215 10.73 -22.62 -9.28
N ARG A 216 10.53 -23.60 -10.16
CA ARG A 216 9.45 -23.58 -11.16
C ARG A 216 8.07 -23.69 -10.51
N ASN A 217 7.95 -24.48 -9.44
CA ASN A 217 6.71 -24.59 -8.66
C ASN A 217 6.39 -23.31 -7.87
N ARG A 218 7.41 -22.65 -7.28
CA ARG A 218 7.20 -21.41 -6.49
C ARG A 218 6.90 -20.19 -7.37
N LEU A 219 7.47 -20.11 -8.58
CA LEU A 219 7.19 -19.03 -9.53
C LEU A 219 5.72 -18.99 -10.00
N TYR A 220 5.00 -20.12 -9.97
CA TYR A 220 3.57 -20.17 -10.27
C TYR A 220 2.69 -19.54 -9.17
N SER A 221 3.21 -19.38 -7.95
CA SER A 221 2.45 -18.91 -6.79
C SER A 221 3.00 -17.61 -6.18
N TYR A 222 3.82 -16.85 -6.91
CA TYR A 222 4.52 -15.70 -6.34
C TYR A 222 3.57 -14.51 -6.09
N ARG A 223 3.06 -14.42 -4.86
CA ARG A 223 2.61 -13.18 -4.22
C ARG A 223 3.46 -12.99 -2.95
N TYR A 224 4.33 -11.98 -2.96
CA TYR A 224 4.67 -11.04 -1.88
C TYR A 224 6.16 -10.70 -1.62
N LYS A 225 6.32 -9.39 -1.35
CA LYS A 225 7.30 -8.66 -0.51
C LYS A 225 8.41 -9.50 0.11
N ASN A 226 9.63 -9.29 -0.33
CA ASN A 226 10.84 -9.38 0.49
C ASN A 226 11.88 -8.46 -0.15
N PHE A 227 11.88 -7.19 0.27
CA PHE A 227 13.05 -6.34 0.09
C PHE A 227 14.02 -6.63 1.25
N PRO A 228 15.33 -6.41 1.06
CA PRO A 228 16.30 -6.42 2.16
C PRO A 228 15.84 -5.48 3.30
N GLU A 229 16.17 -5.81 4.55
CA GLU A 229 15.80 -5.03 5.75
C GLU A 229 16.37 -3.61 5.74
N ASP A 230 17.36 -3.36 4.88
CA ASP A 230 18.14 -2.15 4.69
C ASP A 230 17.84 -1.42 3.36
N ALA A 231 16.73 -1.75 2.69
CA ALA A 231 16.32 -1.03 1.50
C ALA A 231 15.94 0.43 1.86
N PRO A 232 16.48 1.43 1.14
CA PRO A 232 16.21 2.83 1.43
C PRO A 232 14.72 3.16 1.26
N GLU A 233 14.23 4.04 2.12
CA GLU A 233 12.86 4.53 2.06
C GLU A 233 12.66 5.43 0.82
N GLU A 234 11.42 5.54 0.34
CA GLU A 234 11.07 6.28 -0.89
C GLU A 234 11.53 7.74 -0.88
N GLU A 235 11.70 8.32 0.31
CA GLU A 235 12.16 9.69 0.55
C GLU A 235 13.68 9.86 0.40
N GLU A 236 14.46 8.78 0.54
CA GLU A 236 15.93 8.82 0.44
C GLU A 236 16.43 8.79 -1.02
N VAL A 237 15.56 8.42 -1.96
CA VAL A 237 15.87 8.28 -3.40
C VAL A 237 15.43 9.51 -4.23
N ARG A 238 14.82 10.53 -3.61
CA ARG A 238 14.32 11.75 -4.30
C ARG A 238 15.39 12.82 -4.53
#